data_AF-A0A1R1PSX7-F1
#
_entry.id   AF-A0A1R1PSX7-F1
#
_cell.length_a   1.000
_cell.length_b   1.000
_cell.length_c   1.000
_cell.angle_alpha   90.00
_cell.angle_beta   90.00
_cell.angle_gamma   90.00
#
_symmetry.space_group_name_H-M   'P 1'
#
loop_
_entity.id
_entity.type
_entity.pdbx_description
1 polymer ?
#
loop_
_entity_poly.entity_id
_entity_poly.type
_entity_poly.pdbx_seq_one_letter_code
_entity_poly.pdbx_strand_id
1 'polypeptide(L)'
;MMGRSNTDFEIFKEATLMPGAERLIRHLHRNNIPISIATSSYRTFYEVKITNHTELFSLFGENVICGDDPKIKNPKPHPDIFHCSRDLLDSTIKDEECLVFEDAINGVRSGVSAQMKVVWIPDARFIDIDNFPPDNYGAHEVINSLSDFIPEKYGLPPFQD
;
A
#
# COMPACT_ATOMS: atom_id res chain seq x y z
N MET A 1 1.52 -1.16 25.33
CA MET A 1 0.49 -0.33 24.67
C MET A 1 0.44 1.02 25.35
N MET A 2 1.04 2.06 24.77
CA MET A 2 1.01 3.42 25.31
C MET A 2 0.62 4.35 24.17
N GLY A 3 -0.44 5.14 24.38
CA GLY A 3 -0.63 6.44 23.73
C GLY A 3 -1.40 6.49 22.41
N ARG A 4 -2.62 5.97 22.30
CA ARG A 4 -3.59 6.49 21.32
C ARG A 4 -4.92 6.83 22.01
N SER A 5 -5.43 8.03 21.73
CA SER A 5 -6.57 8.64 22.40
C SER A 5 -7.86 8.47 21.60
N ASN A 6 -9.03 8.74 22.19
CA ASN A 6 -10.31 8.79 21.43
C ASN A 6 -10.24 9.75 20.22
N THR A 7 -9.39 10.79 20.29
CA THR A 7 -9.15 11.73 19.19
C THR A 7 -8.56 11.04 17.96
N ASP A 8 -7.73 10.00 18.12
CA ASP A 8 -7.13 9.29 16.99
C ASP A 8 -8.19 8.49 16.21
N PHE A 9 -9.20 7.97 16.90
CA PHE A 9 -10.31 7.24 16.27
C PHE A 9 -11.16 8.17 15.39
N GLU A 10 -11.50 9.36 15.89
CA GLU A 10 -12.26 10.35 15.12
C GLU A 10 -11.47 10.85 13.90
N ILE A 11 -10.18 11.14 14.07
CA ILE A 11 -9.31 11.55 12.94
C ILE A 11 -9.22 10.44 11.88
N PHE A 12 -9.06 9.17 12.31
CA PHE A 12 -8.97 8.06 11.37
C PHE A 12 -10.26 7.79 10.64
N LYS A 13 -11.42 7.99 11.28
CA LYS A 13 -12.72 7.84 10.62
C LYS A 13 -12.89 8.85 9.47
N GLU A 14 -12.36 10.05 9.63
CA GLU A 14 -12.35 11.11 8.63
C GLU A 14 -11.21 10.96 7.59
N ALA A 15 -10.50 9.83 7.56
CA ALA A 15 -9.48 9.58 6.56
C ALA A 15 -10.07 9.67 5.15
N THR A 16 -9.35 10.33 4.24
CA THR A 16 -9.74 10.48 2.83
C THR A 16 -8.80 9.70 1.93
N LEU A 17 -9.28 9.31 0.75
CA LEU A 17 -8.47 8.63 -0.26
C LEU A 17 -7.45 9.60 -0.86
N MET A 18 -6.25 9.10 -1.13
CA MET A 18 -5.27 9.85 -1.93
C MET A 18 -5.80 10.06 -3.35
N PRO A 19 -5.48 11.18 -4.01
CA PRO A 19 -5.87 11.42 -5.40
C PRO A 19 -5.40 10.27 -6.31
N GLY A 20 -6.33 9.68 -7.06
CA GLY A 20 -6.09 8.55 -7.96
C GLY A 20 -6.29 7.16 -7.35
N ALA A 21 -6.39 7.02 -6.02
CA ALA A 21 -6.53 5.71 -5.37
C ALA A 21 -7.80 4.96 -5.82
N GLU A 22 -8.95 5.62 -5.81
CA GLU A 22 -10.20 5.00 -6.24
C GLU A 22 -10.15 4.56 -7.72
N ARG A 23 -9.64 5.43 -8.61
CA ARG A 23 -9.47 5.11 -10.04
C ARG A 23 -8.63 3.85 -10.22
N LEU A 24 -7.49 3.79 -9.53
CA LEU A 24 -6.57 2.66 -9.60
C LEU A 24 -7.21 1.36 -9.09
N ILE A 25 -7.79 1.36 -7.88
CA ILE A 25 -8.39 0.17 -7.27
C ILE A 25 -9.49 -0.39 -8.16
N ARG A 26 -10.42 0.47 -8.62
CA ARG A 26 -11.51 0.04 -9.51
C ARG A 26 -11.00 -0.45 -10.86
N HIS A 27 -9.93 0.15 -11.39
CA HIS A 27 -9.31 -0.28 -12.64
C HIS A 27 -8.70 -1.68 -12.52
N LEU A 28 -7.90 -1.93 -11.48
CA LEU A 28 -7.27 -3.23 -11.24
C LEU A 28 -8.32 -4.32 -11.03
N HIS A 29 -9.33 -4.05 -10.20
CA HIS A 29 -10.42 -4.98 -9.95
C HIS A 29 -11.20 -5.32 -11.24
N ARG A 30 -11.57 -4.32 -12.06
CA ARG A 30 -12.26 -4.55 -13.34
C ARG A 30 -11.47 -5.40 -14.34
N ASN A 31 -10.13 -5.33 -14.27
CA ASN A 31 -9.24 -6.11 -15.13
C ASN A 31 -8.82 -7.45 -14.51
N ASN A 32 -9.46 -7.87 -13.41
CA ASN A 32 -9.13 -9.10 -12.68
C ASN A 32 -7.67 -9.17 -12.23
N ILE A 33 -7.05 -8.03 -11.92
CA ILE A 33 -5.72 -7.97 -11.33
C ILE A 33 -5.88 -8.18 -9.82
N PRO A 34 -5.25 -9.20 -9.22
CA PRO A 34 -5.33 -9.43 -7.78
C PRO A 34 -4.75 -8.24 -7.01
N ILE A 35 -5.48 -7.78 -5.98
CA ILE A 35 -5.08 -6.64 -5.14
C ILE A 35 -5.21 -6.99 -3.67
N SER A 36 -4.27 -6.48 -2.87
CA SER A 36 -4.22 -6.66 -1.42
C SER A 36 -3.88 -5.36 -0.71
N ILE A 37 -4.23 -5.29 0.58
CA ILE A 37 -3.77 -4.24 1.49
C ILE A 37 -2.73 -4.82 2.45
N ALA A 38 -1.59 -4.13 2.55
CA ALA A 38 -0.54 -4.40 3.55
C ALA A 38 -0.30 -3.18 4.44
N THR A 39 -0.87 -3.18 5.66
CA THR A 39 -0.83 -2.02 6.57
C THR A 39 -0.11 -2.34 7.88
N SER A 40 0.72 -1.42 8.37
CA SER A 40 1.28 -1.50 9.74
C SER A 40 0.27 -1.11 10.82
N SER A 41 -0.93 -0.67 10.43
CA SER A 41 -2.02 -0.43 11.38
C SER A 41 -2.49 -1.76 11.96
N TYR A 42 -2.91 -1.74 13.22
CA TYR A 42 -3.63 -2.88 13.80
C TYR A 42 -5.00 -2.99 13.12
N ARG A 43 -5.58 -4.20 13.12
CA ARG A 43 -6.88 -4.48 12.51
C ARG A 43 -7.95 -3.48 12.94
N THR A 44 -8.02 -3.19 14.24
CA THR A 44 -9.00 -2.26 14.81
C THR A 44 -8.90 -0.84 14.23
N PHE A 45 -7.69 -0.33 14.00
CA PHE A 45 -7.49 0.99 13.40
C PHE A 45 -7.67 0.97 11.88
N TYR A 46 -7.35 -0.13 11.22
CA TYR A 46 -7.65 -0.31 9.81
C TYR A 46 -9.16 -0.22 9.56
N GLU A 47 -9.96 -0.94 10.35
CA GLU A 47 -11.44 -0.94 10.23
C GLU A 47 -12.04 0.45 10.40
N VAL A 48 -11.52 1.24 11.35
CA VAL A 48 -11.93 2.64 11.55
C VAL A 48 -11.59 3.49 10.32
N LYS A 49 -10.38 3.37 9.77
CA LYS A 49 -9.94 4.14 8.60
C LYS A 49 -10.78 3.89 7.35
N ILE A 50 -11.30 2.69 7.19
CA ILE A 50 -12.10 2.33 6.01
C ILE A 50 -13.61 2.55 6.21
N THR A 51 -14.06 3.03 7.38
CA THR A 51 -15.49 3.13 7.72
C THR A 51 -16.30 3.91 6.69
N ASN A 52 -15.74 4.98 6.14
CA ASN A 52 -16.39 5.82 5.12
C ASN A 52 -16.12 5.35 3.67
N HIS A 53 -15.37 4.27 3.48
CA HIS A 53 -14.90 3.76 2.17
C HIS A 53 -15.19 2.27 1.97
N THR A 54 -16.14 1.71 2.71
CA THR A 54 -16.38 0.27 2.77
C THR A 54 -16.69 -0.36 1.42
N GLU A 55 -17.40 0.34 0.52
CA GLU A 55 -17.69 -0.15 -0.82
C GLU A 55 -16.39 -0.32 -1.64
N LEU A 56 -15.52 0.68 -1.67
CA LEU A 56 -14.25 0.58 -2.38
C LEU A 56 -13.32 -0.47 -1.76
N PHE A 57 -13.23 -0.51 -0.43
CA PHE A 57 -12.36 -1.47 0.26
C PHE A 57 -12.90 -2.91 0.22
N SER A 58 -14.20 -3.11 -0.06
CA SER A 58 -14.74 -4.45 -0.28
C SER A 58 -14.13 -5.15 -1.50
N LEU A 59 -13.56 -4.40 -2.46
CA LEU A 59 -12.90 -4.93 -3.65
C LEU A 59 -11.59 -5.69 -3.33
N PHE A 60 -11.04 -5.53 -2.12
CA PHE A 60 -9.90 -6.34 -1.65
C PHE A 60 -10.33 -7.68 -1.04
N GLY A 61 -11.63 -7.86 -0.72
CA GLY A 61 -12.13 -9.06 -0.06
C GLY A 61 -11.38 -9.37 1.24
N GLU A 62 -10.89 -10.61 1.35
CA GLU A 62 -10.11 -11.09 2.51
C GLU A 62 -8.61 -10.77 2.41
N ASN A 63 -8.16 -10.14 1.33
CA ASN A 63 -6.74 -9.91 1.02
C ASN A 63 -6.17 -8.71 1.79
N VAL A 64 -6.32 -8.70 3.11
CA VAL A 64 -5.88 -7.61 3.99
C VAL A 64 -5.00 -8.16 5.11
N ILE A 65 -3.72 -7.78 5.10
CA ILE A 65 -2.77 -8.07 6.18
C ILE A 65 -2.51 -6.82 7.01
N CYS A 66 -2.67 -6.95 8.34
CA CYS A 66 -2.47 -5.88 9.31
C CYS A 66 -1.21 -6.12 10.16
N GLY A 67 -0.70 -5.07 10.79
CA GLY A 67 0.58 -5.11 11.52
C GLY A 67 0.55 -5.91 12.82
N ASP A 68 -0.65 -6.21 13.33
CA ASP A 68 -0.90 -7.08 14.48
C ASP A 68 -1.19 -8.54 14.10
N ASP A 69 -1.12 -8.89 12.81
CA ASP A 69 -1.28 -10.29 12.39
C ASP A 69 -0.11 -11.14 12.93
N PRO A 70 -0.39 -12.30 13.56
CA PRO A 70 0.64 -13.14 14.16
C PRO A 70 1.68 -13.71 13.18
N LYS A 71 1.41 -13.68 11.86
CA LYS A 71 2.38 -14.04 10.81
C LYS A 71 3.50 -13.00 10.67
N ILE A 72 3.25 -11.75 11.05
CA ILE A 72 4.26 -10.68 11.00
C ILE A 72 5.21 -10.82 12.18
N LYS A 73 6.42 -11.35 11.93
CA LYS A 73 7.44 -11.48 12.98
C LYS A 73 8.28 -10.24 13.08
N ASN A 74 8.57 -9.60 11.95
CA ASN A 74 9.35 -8.39 11.86
C ASN A 74 8.55 -7.32 11.11
N PRO A 75 8.26 -6.17 11.73
CA PRO A 75 7.57 -5.08 11.06
C PRO A 75 8.46 -4.42 10.00
N LYS A 76 7.86 -3.59 9.13
CA LYS A 76 8.58 -2.72 8.19
C LYS A 76 9.74 -2.02 8.92
N PRO A 77 10.99 -2.05 8.41
CA PRO A 77 11.38 -2.30 7.02
C PRO A 77 11.64 -3.77 6.64
N HIS A 78 11.29 -4.76 7.46
CA HIS A 78 11.40 -6.16 7.08
C HIS A 78 10.31 -6.57 6.07
N PRO A 79 10.55 -7.59 5.24
CA PRO A 79 9.67 -7.92 4.11
C PRO A 79 8.41 -8.72 4.49
N ASP A 80 8.32 -9.21 5.73
CA ASP A 80 7.30 -10.15 6.23
C ASP A 80 5.87 -9.80 5.76
N ILE A 81 5.50 -8.52 5.86
CA ILE A 81 4.14 -8.07 5.52
C ILE A 81 3.83 -8.16 4.04
N PHE A 82 4.80 -7.93 3.16
CA PHE A 82 4.58 -8.01 1.72
C PHE A 82 4.56 -9.45 1.22
N HIS A 83 5.40 -10.35 1.77
CA HIS A 83 5.27 -11.78 1.48
C HIS A 83 3.94 -12.35 1.97
N CYS A 84 3.51 -11.99 3.19
CA CYS A 84 2.18 -12.38 3.69
C CYS A 84 1.06 -11.84 2.78
N SER A 85 1.19 -10.60 2.30
CA SER A 85 0.21 -9.98 1.41
C SER A 85 0.12 -10.70 0.05
N ARG A 86 1.27 -11.03 -0.56
CA ARG A 86 1.35 -11.84 -1.78
C ARG A 86 0.71 -13.21 -1.58
N ASP A 87 1.01 -13.88 -0.47
CA ASP A 87 0.48 -15.21 -0.17
C ASP A 87 -1.05 -15.22 0.05
N LEU A 88 -1.65 -14.09 0.46
CA LEU A 88 -3.11 -13.93 0.48
C LEU A 88 -3.71 -13.88 -0.93
N LEU A 89 -2.97 -13.31 -1.90
CA LEU A 89 -3.40 -13.26 -3.30
C LEU A 89 -3.27 -14.64 -3.94
N ASP A 90 -2.04 -15.15 -3.98
CA ASP A 90 -1.67 -16.46 -4.50
C ASP A 90 -0.19 -16.70 -4.15
N SER A 91 0.11 -17.76 -3.40
CA SER A 91 1.47 -18.11 -2.98
C SER A 91 2.38 -18.59 -4.12
N THR A 92 1.85 -18.76 -5.32
CA THR A 92 2.62 -19.09 -6.54
C THR A 92 3.12 -17.86 -7.29
N ILE A 93 2.60 -16.66 -7.00
CA ILE A 93 3.10 -15.39 -7.55
C ILE A 93 4.56 -15.19 -7.12
N LYS A 94 5.42 -14.78 -8.04
CA LYS A 94 6.81 -14.46 -7.71
C LYS A 94 6.92 -13.04 -7.17
N ASP A 95 7.90 -12.79 -6.30
CA ASP A 95 8.11 -11.48 -5.72
C ASP A 95 8.35 -10.39 -6.78
N GLU A 96 9.05 -10.70 -7.88
CA GLU A 96 9.33 -9.73 -8.95
C GLU A 96 8.11 -9.38 -9.82
N GLU A 97 7.03 -10.16 -9.70
CA GLU A 97 5.73 -9.94 -10.35
C GLU A 97 4.82 -9.04 -9.51
N CYS A 98 5.18 -8.79 -8.24
CA CYS A 98 4.44 -7.89 -7.36
C CYS A 98 4.81 -6.43 -7.58
N LEU A 99 3.78 -5.57 -7.53
CA LEU A 99 3.90 -4.12 -7.54
C LEU A 99 3.33 -3.53 -6.25
N VAL A 100 4.21 -2.90 -5.46
CA VAL A 100 3.89 -2.27 -4.18
C VAL A 100 3.72 -0.76 -4.37
N PHE A 101 2.65 -0.21 -3.81
CA PHE A 101 2.45 1.24 -3.69
C PHE A 101 2.66 1.64 -2.22
N GLU A 102 3.59 2.57 -1.96
CA GLU A 102 3.98 2.97 -0.61
C GLU A 102 4.19 4.48 -0.50
N ASP A 103 4.04 5.03 0.70
CA ASP A 103 4.26 6.45 1.00
C ASP A 103 5.45 6.67 1.95
N ALA A 104 5.71 5.72 2.86
CA ALA A 104 6.72 5.83 3.89
C ALA A 104 8.04 5.12 3.53
N ILE A 105 9.18 5.71 3.91
CA ILE A 105 10.53 5.15 3.68
C ILE A 105 10.68 3.72 4.20
N ASN A 106 10.12 3.42 5.38
CA ASN A 106 10.18 2.05 5.93
C ASN A 106 9.37 1.05 5.09
N GLY A 107 8.26 1.49 4.49
CA GLY A 107 7.48 0.67 3.58
C GLY A 107 8.21 0.44 2.25
N VAL A 108 8.82 1.48 1.69
CA VAL A 108 9.67 1.35 0.50
C VAL A 108 10.77 0.31 0.72
N ARG A 109 11.54 0.46 1.80
CA ARG A 109 12.60 -0.49 2.15
C ARG A 109 12.09 -1.91 2.39
N SER A 110 10.89 -2.06 2.93
CA SER A 110 10.25 -3.36 3.12
C SER A 110 9.88 -4.01 1.79
N GLY A 111 9.30 -3.26 0.84
CA GLY A 111 8.99 -3.77 -0.49
C GLY A 111 10.24 -4.14 -1.29
N VAL A 112 11.29 -3.32 -1.21
CA VAL A 112 12.59 -3.60 -1.82
C VAL A 112 13.23 -4.84 -1.19
N SER A 113 13.19 -4.95 0.14
CA SER A 113 13.72 -6.14 0.85
C SER A 113 12.92 -7.41 0.55
N ALA A 114 11.67 -7.28 0.13
CA ALA A 114 10.83 -8.37 -0.35
C ALA A 114 11.09 -8.73 -1.83
N GLN A 115 12.04 -8.06 -2.48
CA GLN A 115 12.37 -8.21 -3.91
C GLN A 115 11.21 -7.84 -4.87
N MET A 116 10.28 -6.99 -4.41
CA MET A 116 9.15 -6.51 -5.19
C MET A 116 9.44 -5.15 -5.84
N LYS A 117 8.74 -4.82 -6.93
CA LYS A 117 8.81 -3.47 -7.50
C LYS A 117 8.03 -2.50 -6.62
N VAL A 118 8.62 -1.36 -6.28
CA VAL A 118 7.97 -0.34 -5.44
C VAL A 118 7.75 0.94 -6.23
N VAL A 119 6.50 1.36 -6.33
CA VAL A 119 6.11 2.73 -6.69
C VAL A 119 5.98 3.52 -5.40
N TRP A 120 6.83 4.52 -5.23
CA TRP A 120 6.82 5.38 -4.04
C TRP A 120 6.05 6.67 -4.33
N ILE A 121 5.07 6.97 -3.47
CA ILE A 121 4.22 8.16 -3.49
C ILE A 121 4.48 8.94 -2.20
N PRO A 122 5.63 9.65 -2.09
CA PRO A 122 6.06 10.28 -0.86
C PRO A 122 5.03 11.27 -0.34
N ASP A 123 4.72 11.18 0.95
CA ASP A 123 3.89 12.18 1.61
C ASP A 123 4.74 13.43 1.90
N ALA A 124 4.50 14.49 1.12
CA ALA A 124 5.22 15.76 1.22
C ALA A 124 5.09 16.45 2.60
N ARG A 125 4.16 16.01 3.47
CA ARG A 125 4.05 16.51 4.85
C ARG A 125 5.15 15.97 5.76
N PHE A 126 5.72 14.81 5.42
CA PHE A 126 6.66 14.09 6.27
C PHE A 126 8.03 13.92 5.62
N ILE A 127 8.15 14.23 4.33
CA ILE A 127 9.36 13.96 3.56
C ILE A 127 9.70 15.18 2.71
N ASP A 128 10.97 15.57 2.79
CA ASP A 128 11.54 16.59 1.91
C ASP A 128 11.79 16.01 0.53
N ILE A 129 10.82 16.19 -0.36
CA ILE A 129 10.83 15.64 -1.72
C ILE A 129 11.96 16.21 -2.60
N ASP A 130 12.52 17.36 -2.22
CA ASP A 130 13.63 17.99 -2.94
C ASP A 130 14.99 17.36 -2.57
N ASN A 131 15.05 16.54 -1.51
CA ASN A 131 16.28 16.01 -0.93
C ASN A 131 16.25 14.48 -0.75
N PHE A 132 15.81 13.75 -1.77
CA PHE A 132 15.96 12.28 -1.78
C PHE A 132 17.41 11.84 -1.96
N PRO A 133 17.81 10.68 -1.37
CA PRO A 133 19.06 10.06 -1.78
C PRO A 133 18.98 9.68 -3.28
N PRO A 134 20.10 9.71 -4.03
CA PRO A 134 20.10 9.43 -5.46
C PRO A 134 19.50 8.07 -5.87
N ASP A 135 19.45 7.11 -4.94
CA ASP A 135 18.92 5.76 -5.15
C ASP A 135 17.44 5.62 -4.77
N ASN A 136 16.78 6.68 -4.28
CA ASN A 136 15.39 6.69 -3.81
C ASN A 136 15.07 5.54 -2.83
N TYR A 137 16.03 5.16 -1.98
CA TYR A 137 15.92 4.00 -1.08
C TYR A 137 15.62 2.66 -1.78
N GLY A 138 15.92 2.56 -3.08
CA GLY A 138 15.67 1.40 -3.92
C GLY A 138 14.29 1.36 -4.59
N ALA A 139 13.46 2.40 -4.46
CA ALA A 139 12.18 2.48 -5.16
C ALA A 139 12.36 2.34 -6.67
N HIS A 140 11.46 1.62 -7.32
CA HIS A 140 11.48 1.40 -8.76
C HIS A 140 11.03 2.65 -9.53
N GLU A 141 10.00 3.33 -9.03
CA GLU A 141 9.52 4.60 -9.55
C GLU A 141 9.07 5.50 -8.39
N VAL A 142 9.24 6.81 -8.54
CA VAL A 142 8.71 7.82 -7.61
C VAL A 142 7.70 8.67 -8.39
N ILE A 143 6.48 8.79 -7.87
CA ILE A 143 5.40 9.61 -8.45
C ILE A 143 4.79 10.52 -7.38
N ASN A 144 4.26 11.67 -7.76
CA ASN A 144 3.70 12.63 -6.80
C ASN A 144 2.25 12.30 -6.40
N SER A 145 1.53 11.58 -7.26
CA SER A 145 0.15 11.16 -7.04
C SER A 145 -0.11 9.81 -7.69
N LEU A 146 -1.03 9.01 -7.14
CA LEU A 146 -1.55 7.83 -7.84
C LEU A 146 -2.26 8.20 -9.15
N SER A 147 -2.63 9.47 -9.32
CA SER A 147 -3.17 10.00 -10.59
C SER A 147 -2.13 9.98 -11.72
N ASP A 148 -0.83 10.01 -11.39
CA ASP A 148 0.29 10.03 -12.33
C ASP A 148 0.75 8.61 -12.71
N PHE A 149 0.19 7.58 -12.08
CA PHE A 149 0.54 6.20 -12.36
C PHE A 149 0.14 5.81 -13.80
N ILE A 150 1.04 5.13 -14.50
CA ILE A 150 0.86 4.67 -15.89
C ILE A 150 0.93 3.13 -15.87
N PRO A 151 -0.23 2.43 -15.85
CA PRO A 151 -0.30 0.97 -15.70
C PRO A 151 0.55 0.19 -16.71
N GLU A 152 0.65 0.69 -17.93
CA GLU A 152 1.28 0.06 -19.09
C GLU A 152 2.80 -0.09 -18.90
N LYS A 153 3.44 0.77 -18.10
CA LYS A 153 4.85 0.64 -17.71
C LYS A 153 5.13 -0.69 -16.99
N TYR A 154 4.10 -1.27 -16.37
CA TYR A 154 4.16 -2.48 -15.57
C TYR A 154 3.47 -3.67 -16.23
N GLY A 155 3.10 -3.56 -17.51
CA GLY A 155 2.38 -4.61 -18.24
C GLY A 155 0.90 -4.76 -17.85
N LEU A 156 0.33 -3.77 -17.16
CA LEU A 156 -1.09 -3.74 -16.81
C LEU A 156 -1.90 -3.06 -17.93
N PRO A 157 -3.21 -3.36 -18.05
CA PRO A 157 -4.07 -2.70 -19.02
C PRO A 157 -4.12 -1.17 -18.81
N PRO A 158 -4.24 -0.37 -19.89
CA PRO A 158 -4.34 1.09 -19.79
C PRO A 158 -5.63 1.52 -19.10
N PHE A 159 -5.63 2.69 -18.46
CA PHE A 159 -6.87 3.33 -18.00
C PHE A 159 -7.82 3.57 -19.18
N GLN A 160 -9.14 3.52 -18.92
CA GLN A 160 -10.20 3.59 -19.94
C GLN A 160 -11.10 4.83 -19.80
N ASP A 161 -10.79 5.72 -18.85
CA ASP A 161 -11.53 6.94 -18.53
C ASP A 161 -10.94 8.21 -19.17
#